data_AF-A0A1M7SAL8-F1
#
_entry.id   AF-A0A1M7SAL8-F1
#
_cell.length_a   1.000
_cell.length_b   1.000
_cell.length_c   1.000
_cell.angle_alpha   90.00
_cell.angle_beta   90.00
_cell.angle_gamma   90.00
#
_symmetry.space_group_name_H-M   'P 1'
#
loop_
_entity.id
_entity.type
_entity.pdbx_description
1 polymer ?
#
loop_
_entity_poly.entity_id
_entity_poly.type
_entity_poly.pdbx_seq_one_letter_code
_entity_poly.pdbx_strand_id
1 'polypeptide(L)'
;MTSPTTFPDTAIATAYAAAERPLTAVLDAVPPDAWDRPSTCAEWTVRDVVRHLVQTQREFLTERGVDLGEEPDVDADPAAWRAHAARVAAAIADEAVAERAYDGFFGPTTVGATLEQVYVWDMVVHRWDVARSVGADPALTDAELDRVEAGADSFGDALYMEGICRPGTEPPADADRTTRVLARLGRA
;
A
#
# COMPACT_ATOMS: atom_id res chain seq x y z
N MET A 1 23.07 -16.40 -26.61
CA MET A 1 22.35 -15.14 -26.35
C MET A 1 20.95 -15.52 -25.93
N THR A 2 20.70 -15.57 -24.63
CA THR A 2 19.35 -15.72 -24.08
C THR A 2 18.63 -14.40 -24.26
N SER A 3 17.58 -14.38 -25.08
CA SER A 3 16.66 -13.25 -25.16
C SER A 3 16.12 -12.91 -23.77
N PRO A 4 15.94 -11.64 -23.41
CA PRO A 4 15.24 -11.30 -22.18
C PRO A 4 13.81 -11.83 -22.31
N THR A 5 13.39 -12.66 -21.36
CA THR A 5 11.99 -13.02 -21.19
C THR A 5 11.23 -11.76 -20.85
N THR A 6 10.57 -11.16 -21.84
CA THR A 6 9.56 -10.13 -21.60
C THR A 6 8.36 -10.84 -21.01
N PHE A 7 8.19 -10.74 -19.70
CA PHE A 7 6.94 -11.11 -19.05
C PHE A 7 5.85 -10.13 -19.50
N PRO A 8 4.60 -10.58 -19.70
CA PRO A 8 3.50 -9.68 -19.96
C PRO A 8 3.34 -8.70 -18.78
N ASP A 9 3.24 -7.40 -19.06
CA ASP A 9 2.82 -6.40 -18.07
C ASP A 9 1.33 -6.64 -17.79
N THR A 10 1.03 -7.39 -16.73
CA THR A 10 -0.34 -7.51 -16.24
C THR A 10 -0.83 -6.12 -15.80
N ALA A 11 -2.15 -5.88 -15.88
CA ALA A 11 -2.72 -4.62 -15.43
C ALA A 11 -2.36 -4.33 -13.96
N ILE A 12 -2.34 -5.37 -13.12
CA ILE A 12 -1.93 -5.26 -11.72
C ILE A 12 -0.45 -4.94 -11.56
N ALA A 13 0.46 -5.52 -12.34
CA ALA A 13 1.88 -5.16 -12.27
C ALA A 13 2.11 -3.67 -12.57
N THR A 14 1.36 -3.11 -13.54
CA THR A 14 1.39 -1.69 -13.85
C THR A 14 0.86 -0.83 -12.70
N ALA A 15 -0.30 -1.18 -12.14
CA ALA A 15 -0.90 -0.46 -11.01
C ALA A 15 -0.01 -0.50 -9.76
N TYR A 16 0.56 -1.67 -9.46
CA TYR A 16 1.49 -1.85 -8.35
C TYR A 16 2.71 -0.95 -8.50
N ALA A 17 3.36 -0.97 -9.66
CA ALA A 17 4.53 -0.16 -9.91
C ALA A 17 4.23 1.35 -9.89
N ALA A 18 3.01 1.76 -10.22
CA ALA A 18 2.59 3.16 -10.15
C ALA A 18 2.49 3.68 -8.71
N ALA A 19 2.10 2.85 -7.75
CA ALA A 19 2.03 3.21 -6.32
C ALA A 19 3.36 2.93 -5.58
N GLU A 20 4.05 1.85 -5.93
CA GLU A 20 5.33 1.44 -5.32
C GLU A 20 6.42 2.48 -5.54
N ARG A 21 6.60 2.99 -6.78
CA ARG A 21 7.70 3.91 -7.09
C ARG A 21 7.66 5.21 -6.27
N PRO A 22 6.52 5.94 -6.18
CA PRO A 22 6.42 7.12 -5.33
C PRO A 22 6.62 6.81 -3.84
N LEU A 23 6.13 5.65 -3.37
CA LEU A 23 6.33 5.23 -1.98
C LEU A 23 7.82 4.98 -1.71
N THR A 24 8.49 4.21 -2.55
CA THR A 24 9.95 3.98 -2.45
C THR A 24 10.72 5.29 -2.45
N ALA A 25 10.36 6.25 -3.32
CA ALA A 25 11.02 7.56 -3.33
C ALA A 25 10.87 8.34 -2.01
N VAL A 26 9.71 8.25 -1.35
CA VAL A 26 9.50 8.83 -0.02
C VAL A 26 10.35 8.11 1.02
N LEU A 27 10.32 6.77 1.05
CA LEU A 27 11.08 5.96 2.01
C LEU A 27 12.59 6.18 1.90
N ASP A 28 13.09 6.36 0.68
CA ASP A 28 14.50 6.64 0.39
C ASP A 28 14.97 7.99 0.92
N ALA A 29 14.04 8.93 1.10
CA ALA A 29 14.29 10.25 1.63
C ALA A 29 14.10 10.33 3.16
N VAL A 30 13.61 9.27 3.82
CA VAL A 30 13.40 9.26 5.27
C VAL A 30 14.75 9.32 5.99
N PRO A 31 14.99 10.35 6.84
CA PRO A 31 16.21 10.41 7.64
C PRO A 31 16.34 9.19 8.57
N PRO A 32 17.55 8.66 8.81
CA PRO A 32 17.73 7.50 9.69
C PRO A 32 17.13 7.65 11.09
N ASP A 33 17.13 8.87 11.66
CA ASP A 33 16.56 9.19 12.97
C ASP A 33 15.04 9.43 12.97
N ALA A 34 14.41 9.38 11.79
CA ALA A 34 12.98 9.61 11.63
C ALA A 34 12.13 8.34 11.62
N TRP A 35 12.75 7.17 11.47
CA TRP A 35 12.05 5.88 11.40
C TRP A 35 11.26 5.54 12.67
N ASP A 36 11.77 5.95 13.83
CA ASP A 36 11.13 5.67 15.12
C ASP A 36 10.24 6.84 15.60
N ARG A 37 10.01 7.85 14.76
CA ARG A 37 9.08 8.95 15.07
C ARG A 37 7.64 8.46 14.94
N PRO A 38 6.70 8.99 15.76
CA PRO A 38 5.28 8.72 15.59
C PRO A 38 4.80 9.04 14.18
N SER A 39 3.97 8.16 13.64
CA SER A 39 3.28 8.36 12.37
C SER A 39 1.90 9.00 12.58
N THR A 40 1.24 9.35 11.47
CA THR A 40 -0.19 9.73 11.47
C THR A 40 -1.10 8.54 11.77
N CYS A 41 -0.65 7.30 11.58
CA CYS A 41 -1.29 6.10 12.13
C CYS A 41 -0.99 6.05 13.62
N ALA A 42 -1.97 6.38 14.47
CA ALA A 42 -1.65 6.51 15.89
C ALA A 42 -1.25 5.17 16.52
N GLU A 43 -0.32 5.27 17.48
CA GLU A 43 0.42 4.16 18.11
C GLU A 43 1.46 3.49 17.20
N TRP A 44 1.57 3.91 15.93
CA TRP A 44 2.59 3.41 15.01
C TRP A 44 3.67 4.45 14.78
N THR A 45 4.92 4.01 14.73
CA THR A 45 6.05 4.75 14.16
C THR A 45 6.05 4.66 12.62
N VAL A 46 6.89 5.45 11.95
CA VAL A 46 7.12 5.32 10.49
C VAL A 46 7.57 3.90 10.13
N ARG A 47 8.44 3.30 10.96
CA ARG A 47 8.86 1.90 10.80
C ARG A 47 7.70 0.92 10.89
N ASP A 48 6.76 1.15 11.80
CA ASP A 48 5.60 0.28 11.96
C ASP A 48 4.67 0.33 10.73
N VAL A 49 4.51 1.50 10.12
CA VAL A 49 3.77 1.65 8.84
C VAL A 49 4.44 0.83 7.73
N VAL A 50 5.77 0.89 7.60
CA VAL A 50 6.48 0.10 6.58
C VAL A 50 6.44 -1.40 6.89
N ARG A 51 6.52 -1.79 8.16
CA ARG A 51 6.35 -3.18 8.57
C ARG A 51 4.96 -3.70 8.19
N HIS A 52 3.92 -2.92 8.44
CA HIS A 52 2.54 -3.24 8.04
C HIS A 52 2.45 -3.50 6.53
N LEU A 53 2.94 -2.57 5.71
CA LEU A 53 2.92 -2.70 4.25
C LEU A 53 3.58 -3.98 3.75
N VAL A 54 4.71 -4.38 4.35
CA VAL A 54 5.43 -5.61 3.99
C VAL A 54 4.67 -6.86 4.46
N GLN A 55 4.22 -6.86 5.72
CA GLN A 55 3.62 -8.04 6.34
C GLN A 55 2.27 -8.39 5.72
N THR A 56 1.39 -7.42 5.53
CA THR A 56 0.04 -7.71 5.03
C THR A 56 0.04 -8.18 3.57
N GLN A 57 0.91 -7.62 2.72
CA GLN A 57 1.11 -8.12 1.35
C GLN A 57 1.71 -9.52 1.34
N ARG A 58 2.71 -9.77 2.20
CA ARG A 58 3.34 -11.09 2.32
C ARG A 58 2.35 -12.14 2.79
N GLU A 59 1.64 -11.89 3.88
CA GLU A 59 0.64 -12.81 4.44
C GLU A 59 -0.39 -13.16 3.39
N PHE A 60 -0.96 -12.15 2.73
CA PHE A 60 -1.91 -12.37 1.66
C PHE A 60 -1.38 -13.28 0.56
N LEU A 61 -0.21 -12.97 0.00
CA LEU A 61 0.36 -13.73 -1.11
C LEU A 61 0.75 -15.16 -0.71
N THR A 62 1.39 -15.31 0.45
CA THR A 62 1.88 -16.61 0.94
C THR A 62 0.73 -17.54 1.33
N GLU A 63 -0.36 -17.03 1.91
CA GLU A 63 -1.59 -17.81 2.15
C GLU A 63 -2.23 -18.31 0.85
N ARG A 64 -1.98 -17.65 -0.29
CA ARG A 64 -2.40 -18.11 -1.64
C ARG A 64 -1.31 -18.93 -2.35
N GLY A 65 -0.29 -19.38 -1.63
CA GLY A 65 0.76 -20.25 -2.14
C GLY A 65 1.78 -19.57 -3.05
N VAL A 66 1.95 -18.25 -2.94
CA VAL A 66 3.02 -17.52 -3.63
C VAL A 66 4.26 -17.51 -2.75
N ASP A 67 5.38 -17.99 -3.29
CA ASP A 67 6.68 -17.95 -2.59
C ASP A 67 7.36 -16.60 -2.77
N LEU A 68 7.51 -15.85 -1.67
CA LEU A 68 8.23 -14.57 -1.61
C LEU A 68 9.61 -14.70 -0.94
N GLY A 69 10.09 -15.93 -0.72
CA GLY A 69 11.33 -16.22 0.00
C GLY A 69 11.28 -15.83 1.48
N GLU A 70 12.44 -15.55 2.07
CA GLU A 70 12.58 -15.11 3.46
C GLU A 70 11.99 -13.73 3.71
N GLU A 71 11.37 -13.50 4.87
CA GLU A 71 10.81 -12.20 5.23
C GLU A 71 11.94 -11.16 5.41
N PRO A 72 11.88 -10.02 4.69
CA PRO A 72 12.83 -8.94 4.93
C PRO A 72 12.65 -8.34 6.33
N ASP A 73 13.75 -8.15 7.05
CA ASP A 73 13.74 -7.55 8.39
C ASP A 73 13.69 -6.02 8.29
N VAL A 74 12.48 -5.46 8.41
CA VAL A 74 12.23 -4.00 8.42
C VAL A 74 12.79 -3.32 9.68
N ASP A 75 13.00 -4.08 10.76
CA ASP A 75 13.58 -3.55 11.99
C ASP A 75 15.10 -3.36 11.85
N ALA A 76 15.76 -4.27 11.15
CA ALA A 76 17.18 -4.16 10.85
C ALA A 76 17.52 -3.24 9.67
N ASP A 77 16.68 -3.20 8.63
CA ASP A 77 16.98 -2.47 7.40
C ASP A 77 15.75 -1.72 6.87
N PRO A 78 15.73 -0.38 6.92
CA PRO A 78 14.65 0.39 6.33
C PRO A 78 14.55 0.25 4.79
N ALA A 79 15.59 -0.26 4.11
CA ALA A 79 15.53 -0.60 2.70
C ALA A 79 14.84 -1.95 2.40
N ALA A 80 14.42 -2.69 3.44
CA ALA A 80 13.69 -3.97 3.34
C ALA A 80 12.45 -3.89 2.43
N TRP A 81 11.79 -2.73 2.38
CA TRP A 81 10.69 -2.45 1.47
C TRP A 81 11.03 -2.75 0.01
N ARG A 82 12.18 -2.27 -0.49
CA ARG A 82 12.56 -2.46 -1.91
C ARG A 82 12.72 -3.93 -2.25
N ALA A 83 13.33 -4.70 -1.35
CA ALA A 83 13.52 -6.13 -1.54
C ALA A 83 12.17 -6.86 -1.55
N HIS A 84 11.26 -6.49 -0.66
CA HIS A 84 9.90 -7.03 -0.64
C HIS A 84 9.13 -6.67 -1.92
N ALA A 85 9.05 -5.39 -2.26
CA ALA A 85 8.30 -4.88 -3.40
C ALA A 85 8.77 -5.47 -4.73
N ALA A 86 10.08 -5.69 -4.91
CA ALA A 86 10.63 -6.36 -6.08
C ALA A 86 10.13 -7.81 -6.21
N ARG A 87 9.96 -8.53 -5.09
CA ARG A 87 9.46 -9.91 -5.09
C ARG A 87 7.97 -9.97 -5.35
N VAL A 88 7.20 -9.04 -4.79
CA VAL A 88 5.76 -8.90 -5.09
C VAL A 88 5.56 -8.58 -6.57
N ALA A 89 6.29 -7.60 -7.10
CA ALA A 89 6.24 -7.23 -8.51
C ALA A 89 6.58 -8.41 -9.44
N ALA A 90 7.62 -9.18 -9.10
CA ALA A 90 7.98 -10.37 -9.87
C ALA A 90 6.89 -11.46 -9.83
N ALA A 91 6.26 -11.67 -8.67
CA ALA A 91 5.20 -12.67 -8.52
C ALA A 91 3.94 -12.30 -9.34
N ILE A 92 3.55 -11.03 -9.36
CA ILE A 92 2.30 -10.59 -9.98
C ILE A 92 2.43 -10.29 -11.48
N ALA A 93 3.67 -10.31 -11.99
CA ALA A 93 3.96 -10.35 -13.42
C ALA A 93 3.63 -11.73 -14.03
N ASP A 94 3.48 -12.78 -13.22
CA ASP A 94 2.91 -14.05 -13.66
C ASP A 94 1.38 -13.95 -13.67
N GLU A 95 0.80 -14.02 -14.87
CA GLU A 95 -0.65 -14.00 -15.08
C GLU A 95 -1.36 -15.13 -14.32
N ALA A 96 -0.73 -16.31 -14.17
CA ALA A 96 -1.31 -17.41 -13.39
C ALA A 96 -1.37 -17.14 -11.88
N VAL A 97 -0.54 -16.22 -11.38
CA VAL A 97 -0.65 -15.69 -10.03
C VAL A 97 -1.72 -14.61 -9.99
N ALA A 98 -1.65 -13.62 -10.88
CA ALA A 98 -2.58 -12.49 -10.90
C ALA A 98 -4.05 -12.92 -11.09
N GLU A 99 -4.32 -13.88 -11.97
CA GLU A 99 -5.67 -14.37 -12.27
C GLU A 99 -6.15 -15.47 -11.33
N ARG A 100 -5.33 -15.88 -10.34
CA ARG A 100 -5.71 -16.94 -9.40
C ARG A 100 -6.95 -16.54 -8.62
N ALA A 101 -8.06 -17.24 -8.89
CA ALA A 101 -9.33 -17.01 -8.23
C ALA A 101 -9.38 -17.60 -6.82
N TYR A 102 -10.10 -16.93 -5.93
CA TYR A 102 -10.42 -17.41 -4.59
C TYR A 102 -11.69 -16.73 -4.05
N ASP A 103 -12.29 -17.32 -3.02
CA ASP A 103 -13.42 -16.71 -2.32
C ASP A 103 -12.92 -15.65 -1.32
N GLY A 104 -13.08 -14.38 -1.69
CA GLY A 104 -12.67 -13.24 -0.87
C GLY A 104 -13.74 -12.79 0.11
N PHE A 105 -13.35 -11.88 1.01
CA PHE A 105 -14.24 -11.32 2.04
C PHE A 105 -15.46 -10.60 1.44
N PHE A 106 -15.28 -9.93 0.31
CA PHE A 106 -16.34 -9.22 -0.42
C PHE A 106 -16.98 -10.04 -1.55
N GLY A 107 -16.69 -11.35 -1.61
CA GLY A 107 -17.14 -12.27 -2.65
C GLY A 107 -15.99 -12.81 -3.51
N PRO A 108 -16.31 -13.60 -4.55
CA PRO A 108 -15.32 -14.18 -5.45
C PRO A 108 -14.46 -13.12 -6.15
N THR A 109 -13.14 -13.31 -6.14
CA THR A 109 -12.17 -12.36 -6.69
C THR A 109 -10.90 -13.08 -7.17
N THR A 110 -9.92 -12.33 -7.66
CA THR A 110 -8.57 -12.85 -8.00
C THR A 110 -7.51 -12.19 -7.11
N VAL A 111 -6.34 -12.84 -7.02
CA VAL A 111 -5.17 -12.28 -6.30
C VAL A 111 -4.81 -10.89 -6.83
N GLY A 112 -4.77 -10.70 -8.14
CA GLY A 112 -4.44 -9.42 -8.77
C GLY A 112 -5.48 -8.33 -8.47
N ALA A 113 -6.77 -8.66 -8.54
CA ALA A 113 -7.84 -7.71 -8.23
C ALA A 113 -7.79 -7.25 -6.77
N THR A 114 -7.54 -8.17 -5.84
CA THR A 114 -7.40 -7.81 -4.42
C THR A 114 -6.11 -7.04 -4.13
N LEU A 115 -5.00 -7.38 -4.79
CA LEU A 115 -3.80 -6.53 -4.74
C LEU A 115 -4.09 -5.10 -5.19
N GLU A 116 -4.83 -4.92 -6.27
CA GLU A 116 -5.18 -3.59 -6.75
C GLU A 116 -6.08 -2.83 -5.77
N GLN A 117 -7.15 -3.48 -5.32
CA GLN A 117 -8.19 -2.84 -4.54
C GLN A 117 -7.76 -2.55 -3.10
N VAL A 118 -6.94 -3.43 -2.52
CA VAL A 118 -6.53 -3.36 -1.12
C VAL A 118 -5.12 -2.82 -1.00
N TYR A 119 -4.13 -3.51 -1.58
CA TYR A 119 -2.72 -3.24 -1.27
C TYR A 119 -2.11 -2.10 -2.07
N VAL A 120 -2.55 -1.88 -3.31
CA VAL A 120 -2.17 -0.68 -4.09
C VAL A 120 -2.83 0.56 -3.49
N TRP A 121 -4.08 0.46 -3.07
CA TRP A 121 -4.77 1.52 -2.32
C TRP A 121 -4.03 1.83 -1.00
N ASP A 122 -3.67 0.80 -0.25
CA ASP A 122 -2.96 0.91 1.03
C ASP A 122 -1.59 1.59 0.90
N MET A 123 -0.80 1.22 -0.12
CA MET A 123 0.46 1.88 -0.43
C MET A 123 0.30 3.39 -0.67
N VAL A 124 -0.76 3.82 -1.38
CA VAL A 124 -1.00 5.24 -1.66
C VAL A 124 -1.34 6.00 -0.39
N VAL A 125 -2.21 5.45 0.46
CA VAL A 125 -2.60 6.07 1.73
C VAL A 125 -1.40 6.12 2.68
N HIS A 126 -0.65 5.03 2.83
CA HIS A 126 0.49 4.98 3.73
C HIS A 126 1.71 5.76 3.23
N ARG A 127 1.85 5.99 1.91
CA ARG A 127 2.81 6.97 1.39
C ARG A 127 2.52 8.37 1.94
N TRP A 128 1.25 8.77 2.00
CA TRP A 128 0.86 10.04 2.62
C TRP A 128 1.19 10.04 4.12
N ASP A 129 0.86 8.96 4.82
CA ASP A 129 1.12 8.83 6.26
C ASP A 129 2.62 9.00 6.57
N VAL A 130 3.50 8.33 5.83
CA VAL A 130 4.95 8.45 6.02
C VAL A 130 5.46 9.85 5.66
N ALA A 131 5.10 10.37 4.47
CA ALA A 131 5.57 11.68 4.02
C ALA A 131 5.20 12.79 5.02
N ARG A 132 3.95 12.76 5.51
CA ARG A 132 3.45 13.71 6.51
C ARG A 132 4.22 13.65 7.82
N SER A 133 4.58 12.44 8.26
CA SER A 133 5.23 12.17 9.55
C SER A 133 6.70 12.61 9.58
N VAL A 134 7.35 12.64 8.42
CA VAL A 134 8.77 13.04 8.29
C VAL A 134 8.94 14.47 7.77
N GLY A 135 7.85 15.16 7.47
CA GLY A 135 7.88 16.53 6.92
C GLY A 135 8.28 16.59 5.45
N ALA A 136 8.15 15.49 4.71
CA ALA A 136 8.29 15.44 3.26
C ALA A 136 6.99 15.92 2.58
N ASP A 137 7.03 16.15 1.27
CA ASP A 137 5.85 16.50 0.47
C ASP A 137 4.87 15.31 0.42
N PRO A 138 3.67 15.43 1.01
CA PRO A 138 2.70 14.35 1.03
C PRO A 138 1.70 14.44 -0.15
N ALA A 139 2.03 15.16 -1.23
CA ALA A 139 1.12 15.34 -2.36
C ALA A 139 0.61 14.01 -2.94
N LEU A 140 -0.71 13.94 -3.12
CA LEU A 140 -1.41 12.93 -3.90
C LEU A 140 -1.90 13.57 -5.19
N THR A 141 -1.77 12.86 -6.30
CA THR A 141 -2.34 13.26 -7.58
C THR A 141 -3.86 13.12 -7.58
N ASP A 142 -4.55 13.80 -8.50
CA ASP A 142 -6.02 13.64 -8.63
C ASP A 142 -6.43 12.18 -8.90
N ALA A 143 -5.65 11.44 -9.68
CA ALA A 143 -5.91 10.03 -9.97
C ALA A 143 -5.70 9.12 -8.74
N GLU A 144 -4.75 9.46 -7.87
CA GLU A 144 -4.58 8.77 -6.58
C GLU A 144 -5.74 9.10 -5.65
N LEU A 145 -6.20 10.35 -5.59
CA LEU A 145 -7.38 10.73 -4.82
C LEU A 145 -8.64 10.01 -5.32
N ASP A 146 -8.85 9.93 -6.64
CA ASP A 146 -9.95 9.16 -7.24
C ASP A 146 -9.91 7.69 -6.78
N ARG A 147 -8.71 7.06 -6.80
CA ARG A 147 -8.52 5.69 -6.33
C ARG A 147 -8.81 5.56 -4.84
N VAL A 148 -8.33 6.51 -4.04
CA VAL A 148 -8.54 6.48 -2.59
C VAL A 148 -10.02 6.57 -2.24
N GLU A 149 -10.75 7.48 -2.88
CA GLU A 149 -12.20 7.64 -2.73
C GLU A 149 -12.97 6.38 -3.17
N ALA A 150 -12.67 5.86 -4.36
CA ALA A 150 -13.33 4.66 -4.88
C ALA A 150 -13.07 3.42 -4.00
N GLY A 151 -11.85 3.28 -3.46
CA GLY A 151 -11.53 2.22 -2.51
C GLY A 151 -12.34 2.36 -1.22
N ALA A 152 -12.38 3.57 -0.65
CA ALA A 152 -13.17 3.86 0.56
C ALA A 152 -14.69 3.60 0.35
N ASP A 153 -15.22 3.90 -0.83
CA ASP A 153 -16.59 3.56 -1.22
C ASP A 153 -16.79 2.05 -1.31
N SER A 154 -15.84 1.33 -1.92
CA SER A 154 -15.92 -0.12 -2.08
C SER A 154 -15.84 -0.88 -0.75
N PHE A 155 -15.10 -0.37 0.23
CA PHE A 155 -15.09 -0.96 1.58
C PHE A 155 -16.42 -0.71 2.31
N GLY A 156 -17.10 0.42 2.06
CA GLY A 156 -18.32 0.77 2.77
C GLY A 156 -18.12 0.79 4.29
N ASP A 157 -19.05 0.20 5.05
CA ASP A 157 -18.93 0.10 6.52
C ASP A 157 -17.72 -0.72 6.97
N ALA A 158 -17.23 -1.63 6.12
CA ALA A 158 -16.06 -2.45 6.41
C ALA A 158 -14.80 -1.59 6.59
N LEU A 159 -14.77 -0.38 6.02
CA LEU A 159 -13.65 0.56 6.14
C LEU A 159 -13.27 0.85 7.60
N TYR A 160 -14.25 0.81 8.51
CA TYR A 160 -14.05 1.13 9.92
C TYR A 160 -13.99 -0.10 10.83
N MET A 161 -13.85 -1.30 10.26
CA MET A 161 -13.52 -2.48 11.07
C MET A 161 -12.13 -2.35 11.68
N GLU A 162 -11.93 -3.03 12.79
CA GLU A 162 -10.64 -3.09 13.47
C GLU A 162 -9.53 -3.51 12.50
N GLY A 163 -8.47 -2.70 12.44
CA GLY A 163 -7.31 -2.95 11.59
C GLY A 163 -7.37 -2.39 10.16
N ILE A 164 -8.45 -1.71 9.75
CA ILE A 164 -8.53 -1.09 8.40
C ILE A 164 -8.32 0.43 8.47
N CYS A 165 -9.33 1.20 8.86
CA CYS A 165 -9.21 2.63 9.09
C CYS A 165 -9.88 3.01 10.40
N ARG A 166 -9.37 4.07 11.04
CA ARG A 166 -10.08 4.69 12.14
C ARG A 166 -11.37 5.34 11.63
N PRO A 167 -12.36 5.55 12.50
CA PRO A 167 -13.52 6.37 12.16
C PRO A 167 -13.08 7.71 11.56
N GLY A 168 -13.74 8.10 10.47
CA GLY A 168 -13.48 9.38 9.83
C GLY A 168 -13.73 10.55 10.78
N THR A 169 -13.01 11.64 10.55
CA THR A 169 -13.15 12.91 11.28
C THR A 169 -13.86 13.95 10.43
N GLU A 170 -14.50 14.93 11.06
CA GLU A 170 -15.08 16.07 10.34
C GLU A 170 -13.95 17.00 9.86
N PRO A 171 -13.75 17.17 8.55
CA PRO A 171 -12.77 18.13 8.04
C PRO A 171 -13.27 19.58 8.23
N PRO A 172 -12.37 20.59 8.21
CA PRO A 172 -12.79 21.99 8.13
C PRO A 172 -13.75 22.24 6.95
N ALA A 173 -14.70 23.16 7.11
CA ALA A 173 -15.72 23.44 6.10
C ALA A 173 -15.14 23.91 4.75
N ASP A 174 -13.98 24.55 4.78
CA ASP A 174 -13.22 25.05 3.64
C ASP A 174 -12.03 24.17 3.27
N ALA A 175 -11.93 22.96 3.84
CA ALA A 175 -10.88 22.00 3.55
C ALA A 175 -10.76 21.72 2.05
N ASP A 176 -9.54 21.48 1.56
CA ASP A 176 -9.35 21.02 0.20
C ASP A 176 -9.78 19.55 0.01
N ARG A 177 -9.71 19.06 -1.23
CA ARG A 177 -10.12 17.68 -1.55
C ARG A 177 -9.28 16.66 -0.79
N THR A 178 -7.96 16.79 -0.80
CA THR A 178 -7.03 15.88 -0.12
C THR A 178 -7.35 15.76 1.36
N THR A 179 -7.56 16.89 2.03
CA THR A 179 -7.91 16.94 3.45
C THR A 179 -9.24 16.24 3.72
N ARG A 180 -10.28 16.45 2.90
CA ARG A 180 -11.56 15.76 3.05
C ARG A 180 -11.46 14.25 2.86
N VAL A 181 -10.71 13.80 1.85
CA VAL A 181 -10.51 12.38 1.56
C VAL A 181 -9.77 11.69 2.71
N LEU A 182 -8.70 12.31 3.21
CA LEU A 182 -7.92 11.76 4.32
C LEU A 182 -8.66 11.80 5.65
N ALA A 183 -9.46 12.85 5.90
CA ALA A 183 -10.34 12.93 7.06
C ALA A 183 -11.34 11.78 7.10
N ARG A 184 -11.88 11.36 5.94
CA ARG A 184 -12.73 10.15 5.85
C ARG A 184 -12.02 8.88 6.30
N LEU A 185 -10.70 8.79 6.11
CA LEU A 185 -9.87 7.67 6.56
C LEU A 185 -9.35 7.85 8.00
N GLY A 186 -9.79 8.87 8.72
CA GLY A 186 -9.37 9.16 10.09
C GLY A 186 -7.99 9.81 10.22
N ARG A 187 -7.50 10.46 9.15
CA ARG A 187 -6.25 11.24 9.15
C ARG A 187 -6.54 12.74 9.30
N ALA A 188 -5.65 13.47 9.97
CA ALA A 188 -5.74 14.92 10.21
C ALA A 188 -4.39 15.62 10.00
#